data_AF-K0IDL0-F1
#
_entry.id   AF-K0IDL0-F1
#
_cell.length_a   1.000
_cell.length_b   1.000
_cell.length_c   1.000
_cell.angle_alpha   90.00
_cell.angle_beta   90.00
_cell.angle_gamma   90.00
#
_symmetry.space_group_name_H-M   'P 1'
#
loop_
_entity.id
_entity.type
_entity.pdbx_description
1 polymer ?
#
loop_
_entity_poly.entity_id
_entity_poly.type
_entity_poly.pdbx_seq_one_letter_code
_entity_poly.pdbx_strand_id
1 'polypeptide(L)'
;MMQSKISSTTTALLAGAATIGALAFLILFAPAANVLAAGKFGNSGNNPMSGTNGADKIYAEGGNDKVNSGAGNDKVFGDLGSDTIHGGDGNDRLYGQGGNDYVYGDDGYDFVFGQLGNDHVYGGLEEDYVNGKEGDDVLYGGEESDQIFGEKDNDGMYGEGGNDRMYGGGGADMVDGGPGNDYIEGGEGNDRLYAGTGADTVNGGSQDDYISTMDGDDIVYCGPGYDTVNKKYSDTKYYSCEKFGDP
;
A
#
# COMPACT_ATOMS: atom_id res chain seq x y z
N MET A 1 47.60 -26.09 -80.67
CA MET A 1 47.23 -27.44 -80.17
C MET A 1 46.18 -27.22 -79.10
N MET A 2 44.99 -27.80 -79.07
CA MET A 2 44.29 -28.75 -79.90
C MET A 2 42.84 -28.63 -79.41
N GLN A 3 41.87 -28.53 -80.32
CA GLN A 3 40.45 -28.45 -79.97
C GLN A 3 39.95 -29.79 -79.42
N SER A 4 39.02 -29.74 -78.47
CA SER A 4 38.10 -30.85 -78.20
C SER A 4 36.66 -30.32 -78.25
N LYS A 5 35.84 -30.99 -79.05
CA LYS A 5 34.41 -30.75 -79.32
C LYS A 5 33.54 -31.56 -78.33
N ILE A 6 32.22 -31.34 -78.47
CA ILE A 6 31.03 -32.14 -78.06
C ILE A 6 30.30 -31.44 -76.90
N SER A 7 28.99 -31.16 -76.91
CA SER A 7 27.89 -31.26 -77.89
C SER A 7 26.72 -30.45 -77.31
N SER A 8 25.94 -29.78 -78.18
CA SER A 8 24.73 -29.04 -77.80
C SER A 8 23.50 -29.96 -77.70
N THR A 9 22.56 -29.62 -76.82
CA THR A 9 21.12 -29.78 -77.08
C THR A 9 20.27 -28.85 -76.20
N THR A 10 19.49 -28.00 -76.89
CA THR A 10 18.11 -27.55 -76.61
C THR A 10 17.75 -26.63 -75.41
N THR A 11 17.68 -25.32 -75.72
CA THR A 11 16.54 -24.37 -75.56
C THR A 11 15.37 -24.65 -74.61
N ALA A 12 15.12 -23.72 -73.68
CA ALA A 12 13.91 -22.87 -73.57
C ALA A 12 14.08 -21.92 -72.35
N LEU A 13 14.45 -20.65 -72.54
CA LEU A 13 13.56 -19.48 -72.71
C LEU A 13 12.69 -19.14 -71.49
N LEU A 14 13.15 -18.18 -70.67
CA LEU A 14 12.28 -17.09 -70.19
C LEU A 14 13.09 -15.79 -70.18
N ALA A 15 12.58 -14.82 -70.95
CA ALA A 15 12.95 -13.41 -71.00
C ALA A 15 12.77 -12.75 -69.61
N GLY A 16 13.38 -11.62 -69.26
CA GLY A 16 14.23 -10.67 -69.96
C GLY A 16 14.33 -9.39 -69.11
N ALA A 17 15.47 -8.71 -69.26
CA ALA A 17 15.71 -7.26 -69.18
C ALA A 17 15.22 -6.41 -67.99
N ALA A 18 16.18 -5.74 -67.33
CA ALA A 18 16.31 -4.26 -67.24
C ALA A 18 15.65 -3.68 -65.97
N THR A 19 16.14 -2.67 -65.26
CA THR A 19 17.26 -1.73 -65.37
C THR A 19 17.35 -1.00 -64.01
N ILE A 20 18.50 -0.36 -63.78
CA ILE A 20 18.88 0.49 -62.65
C ILE A 20 17.80 1.55 -62.30
N GLY A 21 17.53 1.75 -61.00
CA GLY A 21 16.75 2.88 -60.48
C GLY A 21 16.99 3.07 -58.98
N ALA A 22 17.55 4.21 -58.60
CA ALA A 22 17.83 4.59 -57.23
C ALA A 22 16.57 5.03 -56.45
N LEU A 23 16.73 5.12 -55.13
CA LEU A 23 15.81 5.66 -54.10
C LEU A 23 14.61 4.77 -53.71
N ALA A 24 14.70 4.14 -52.54
CA ALA A 24 13.92 4.56 -51.36
C ALA A 24 14.37 3.73 -50.16
N PHE A 25 14.88 4.42 -49.15
CA PHE A 25 15.13 3.89 -47.82
C PHE A 25 13.77 3.59 -47.18
N LEU A 26 13.26 2.38 -47.34
CA LEU A 26 12.08 1.92 -46.61
C LEU A 26 12.57 1.28 -45.31
N ILE A 27 12.85 2.13 -44.31
CA ILE A 27 12.78 1.70 -42.92
C ILE A 27 11.35 1.24 -42.76
N LEU A 28 11.15 -0.07 -42.66
CA LEU A 28 9.92 -0.62 -42.10
C LEU A 28 9.81 -0.03 -40.70
N PHE A 29 8.96 0.98 -40.55
CA PHE A 29 8.34 1.33 -39.29
C PHE A 29 7.78 0.02 -38.73
N ALA A 30 8.45 -0.56 -37.75
CA ALA A 30 7.74 -1.40 -36.80
C ALA A 30 6.65 -0.47 -36.23
N PRO A 31 5.35 -0.81 -36.32
CA PRO A 31 4.38 -0.12 -35.50
C PRO A 31 4.89 -0.29 -34.07
N ALA A 32 4.95 0.80 -33.32
CA ALA A 32 5.27 0.75 -31.91
C ALA A 32 4.52 -0.44 -31.32
N ALA A 33 5.26 -1.49 -30.97
CA ALA A 33 4.70 -2.50 -30.11
C ALA A 33 4.24 -1.68 -28.91
N ASN A 34 2.94 -1.75 -28.59
CA ASN A 34 2.50 -1.54 -27.23
C ASN A 34 3.29 -2.55 -26.40
N VAL A 35 4.52 -2.18 -26.05
CA VAL A 35 5.24 -2.76 -24.94
C VAL A 35 4.41 -2.29 -23.77
N LEU A 36 3.48 -3.15 -23.35
CA LEU A 36 3.03 -3.17 -21.96
C LEU A 36 4.28 -2.92 -21.14
N ALA A 37 4.33 -1.79 -20.42
CA ALA A 37 5.47 -1.45 -19.57
C ALA A 37 5.82 -2.72 -18.78
N ALA A 38 6.92 -3.36 -19.16
CA ALA A 38 7.35 -4.56 -18.48
C ALA A 38 7.75 -4.08 -17.09
N GLY A 39 7.19 -4.70 -16.05
CA GLY A 39 7.51 -4.31 -14.68
C GLY A 39 9.02 -4.34 -14.43
N LYS A 40 9.47 -3.57 -13.45
CA LYS A 40 10.83 -3.65 -12.93
C LYS A 40 10.89 -4.82 -11.94
N PHE A 41 11.87 -5.71 -12.12
CA PHE A 41 12.03 -6.92 -11.30
C PHE A 41 13.38 -6.88 -10.58
N GLY A 42 13.37 -7.29 -9.31
CA GLY A 42 14.55 -7.56 -8.51
C GLY A 42 15.13 -8.96 -8.76
N ASN A 43 15.67 -9.57 -7.71
CA ASN A 43 16.16 -10.93 -7.64
C ASN A 43 16.12 -11.40 -6.19
N SER A 44 16.64 -12.60 -5.88
CA SER A 44 16.58 -13.19 -4.53
C SER A 44 17.53 -12.58 -3.49
N GLY A 45 18.03 -11.36 -3.69
CA GLY A 45 18.89 -10.70 -2.72
C GLY A 45 18.61 -9.21 -2.70
N ASN A 46 19.10 -8.53 -1.66
CA ASN A 46 18.79 -7.14 -1.38
C ASN A 46 19.07 -6.19 -2.56
N ASN A 47 18.05 -5.48 -3.03
CA ASN A 47 18.06 -4.66 -4.23
C ASN A 47 17.69 -3.21 -3.91
N PRO A 48 18.55 -2.24 -4.28
CA PRO A 48 18.10 -0.86 -4.44
C PRO A 48 17.34 -0.74 -5.77
N MET A 49 16.08 -0.34 -5.70
CA MET A 49 15.18 -0.16 -6.85
C MET A 49 14.62 1.26 -6.86
N SER A 50 14.52 1.82 -8.07
CA SER A 50 13.93 3.15 -8.29
C SER A 50 13.02 3.13 -9.50
N GLY A 51 11.82 3.68 -9.42
CA GLY A 51 10.97 3.90 -10.59
C GLY A 51 11.34 5.18 -11.34
N THR A 52 10.36 5.77 -11.98
CA THR A 52 10.45 6.92 -12.87
C THR A 52 9.51 8.04 -12.40
N ASN A 53 9.12 8.95 -13.29
CA ASN A 53 8.15 10.01 -12.99
C ASN A 53 6.75 9.68 -13.55
N GLY A 54 6.51 8.43 -13.97
CA GLY A 54 5.21 7.99 -14.43
C GLY A 54 4.92 6.61 -13.88
N ALA A 55 3.68 6.16 -14.05
CA ALA A 55 3.20 4.91 -13.47
C ALA A 55 4.12 3.71 -13.74
N ASP A 56 4.69 3.18 -12.67
CA ASP A 56 5.61 2.06 -12.62
C ASP A 56 4.96 0.83 -11.99
N LYS A 57 5.50 -0.33 -12.35
CA LYS A 57 5.16 -1.60 -11.70
C LYS A 57 6.44 -2.27 -11.25
N ILE A 58 6.64 -2.41 -9.95
CA ILE A 58 7.88 -2.92 -9.36
C ILE A 58 7.61 -4.19 -8.56
N TYR A 59 8.45 -5.19 -8.72
CA TYR A 59 8.49 -6.42 -7.94
C TYR A 59 9.90 -6.61 -7.40
N ALA A 60 10.08 -6.60 -6.09
CA ALA A 60 11.39 -6.69 -5.46
C ALA A 60 11.90 -8.15 -5.39
N GLU A 61 10.97 -9.11 -5.43
CA GLU A 61 11.19 -10.56 -5.39
C GLU A 61 11.65 -11.11 -4.05
N GLY A 62 12.91 -10.99 -3.67
CA GLY A 62 13.39 -11.64 -2.46
C GLY A 62 14.61 -10.99 -1.84
N GLY A 63 14.72 -11.09 -0.53
CA GLY A 63 15.76 -10.38 0.22
C GLY A 63 15.18 -9.11 0.82
N ASN A 64 16.04 -8.32 1.47
CA ASN A 64 15.60 -7.09 2.13
C ASN A 64 15.87 -5.91 1.21
N ASP A 65 14.85 -5.48 0.50
CA ASP A 65 14.93 -4.56 -0.61
C ASP A 65 14.67 -3.11 -0.18
N LYS A 66 15.13 -2.19 -1.02
CA LYS A 66 14.89 -0.75 -0.87
C LYS A 66 14.30 -0.22 -2.15
N VAL A 67 13.02 0.09 -2.13
CA VAL A 67 12.27 0.56 -3.30
C VAL A 67 11.85 2.01 -3.09
N ASN A 68 12.05 2.83 -4.11
CA ASN A 68 11.45 4.16 -4.23
C ASN A 68 10.78 4.25 -5.61
N SER A 69 9.45 4.27 -5.68
CA SER A 69 8.76 4.22 -6.97
C SER A 69 8.77 5.54 -7.72
N GLY A 70 8.86 6.67 -7.02
CA GLY A 70 9.21 7.96 -7.61
C GLY A 70 7.98 8.86 -7.70
N ALA A 71 7.62 9.30 -8.90
CA ALA A 71 6.36 10.02 -9.08
C ALA A 71 5.48 9.25 -10.07
N GLY A 72 4.17 9.39 -9.95
CA GLY A 72 3.21 8.65 -10.77
C GLY A 72 2.31 7.80 -9.89
N ASN A 73 1.40 7.05 -10.51
CA ASN A 73 0.53 6.14 -9.78
C ASN A 73 1.11 4.73 -9.92
N ASP A 74 1.86 4.33 -8.94
CA ASP A 74 2.75 3.18 -8.97
C ASP A 74 2.11 1.96 -8.32
N LYS A 75 2.67 0.79 -8.67
CA LYS A 75 2.32 -0.47 -8.03
C LYS A 75 3.57 -1.21 -7.63
N VAL A 76 3.80 -1.35 -6.32
CA VAL A 76 5.01 -1.94 -5.76
C VAL A 76 4.70 -3.17 -4.93
N PHE A 77 5.49 -4.22 -5.13
CA PHE A 77 5.45 -5.49 -4.43
C PHE A 77 6.83 -5.74 -3.79
N GLY A 78 6.90 -5.81 -2.45
CA GLY A 78 8.12 -6.18 -1.71
C GLY A 78 8.44 -7.67 -1.83
N ASP A 79 7.41 -8.50 -1.96
CA ASP A 79 7.49 -9.96 -2.03
C ASP A 79 8.06 -10.61 -0.75
N LEU A 80 9.29 -11.13 -0.73
CA LEU A 80 9.81 -11.87 0.43
C LEU A 80 11.02 -11.19 1.05
N GLY A 81 10.97 -10.89 2.34
CA GLY A 81 12.05 -10.30 3.10
C GLY A 81 11.56 -9.05 3.82
N SER A 82 12.44 -8.42 4.60
CA SER A 82 12.11 -7.19 5.31
C SER A 82 12.47 -5.99 4.44
N ASP A 83 11.48 -5.40 3.81
CA ASP A 83 11.64 -4.39 2.78
C ASP A 83 11.45 -2.97 3.30
N THR A 84 11.96 -2.00 2.55
CA THR A 84 11.65 -0.58 2.72
C THR A 84 11.13 -0.04 1.41
N ILE A 85 9.87 0.38 1.39
CA ILE A 85 9.16 0.82 0.18
C ILE A 85 8.68 2.26 0.38
N HIS A 86 9.03 3.14 -0.55
CA HIS A 86 8.49 4.50 -0.67
C HIS A 86 7.70 4.61 -1.97
N GLY A 87 6.43 5.01 -1.87
CA GLY A 87 5.55 5.32 -3.00
C GLY A 87 6.06 6.54 -3.76
N GLY A 88 6.16 7.65 -3.03
CA GLY A 88 6.60 8.94 -3.53
C GLY A 88 5.40 9.80 -3.89
N ASP A 89 5.45 10.53 -5.00
CA ASP A 89 4.34 11.42 -5.39
C ASP A 89 3.31 10.66 -6.22
N GLY A 90 2.03 10.66 -5.83
CA GLY A 90 0.93 10.16 -6.63
C GLY A 90 0.01 9.21 -5.88
N ASN A 91 -0.84 8.48 -6.60
CA ASN A 91 -1.79 7.58 -5.94
C ASN A 91 -1.36 6.14 -6.16
N ASP A 92 -0.68 5.59 -5.17
CA ASP A 92 0.06 4.36 -5.24
C ASP A 92 -0.69 3.16 -4.67
N ARG A 93 -0.16 1.97 -4.99
CA ARG A 93 -0.59 0.70 -4.41
C ARG A 93 0.63 -0.08 -3.98
N LEU A 94 0.86 -0.12 -2.68
CA LEU A 94 2.07 -0.64 -2.06
C LEU A 94 1.75 -1.89 -1.24
N TYR A 95 2.57 -2.92 -1.40
CA TYR A 95 2.35 -4.23 -0.80
C TYR A 95 3.69 -4.73 -0.22
N GLY A 96 3.84 -4.74 1.11
CA GLY A 96 5.02 -5.32 1.80
C GLY A 96 5.17 -6.82 1.53
N GLN A 97 4.06 -7.54 1.64
CA GLN A 97 3.92 -8.98 1.40
C GLN A 97 4.44 -9.85 2.54
N GLY A 98 5.71 -10.21 2.56
CA GLY A 98 6.17 -11.24 3.49
C GLY A 98 7.45 -10.83 4.17
N GLY A 99 7.38 -10.45 5.45
CA GLY A 99 8.54 -10.03 6.20
C GLY A 99 8.14 -9.07 7.29
N ASN A 100 9.03 -8.15 7.61
CA ASN A 100 8.72 -7.09 8.56
C ASN A 100 9.14 -5.82 7.85
N ASP A 101 8.17 -5.14 7.29
CA ASP A 101 8.35 -4.16 6.24
C ASP A 101 8.18 -2.74 6.78
N TYR A 102 8.81 -1.79 6.08
CA TYR A 102 8.53 -0.38 6.23
C TYR A 102 7.93 0.09 4.92
N VAL A 103 6.65 0.46 4.92
CA VAL A 103 5.92 0.85 3.70
C VAL A 103 5.37 2.26 3.89
N TYR A 104 5.82 3.19 3.06
CA TYR A 104 5.45 4.61 3.07
C TYR A 104 4.68 4.94 1.80
N GLY A 105 3.44 5.42 1.92
CA GLY A 105 2.68 6.01 0.80
C GLY A 105 3.37 7.27 0.27
N ASP A 106 3.72 8.16 1.20
CA ASP A 106 4.30 9.49 0.96
C ASP A 106 3.23 10.52 0.54
N ASP A 107 3.26 11.08 -0.68
CA ASP A 107 2.34 12.17 -1.08
C ASP A 107 1.23 11.61 -1.99
N GLY A 108 -0.03 11.70 -1.59
CA GLY A 108 -1.20 11.41 -2.44
C GLY A 108 -2.15 10.36 -1.84
N TYR A 109 -3.21 10.01 -2.59
CA TYR A 109 -4.19 9.03 -2.08
C TYR A 109 -3.68 7.61 -2.30
N ASP A 110 -3.18 6.97 -1.26
CA ASP A 110 -2.49 5.69 -1.33
C ASP A 110 -3.31 4.51 -0.79
N PHE A 111 -2.95 3.34 -1.30
CA PHE A 111 -3.33 2.07 -0.68
C PHE A 111 -2.08 1.35 -0.21
N VAL A 112 -1.88 1.29 1.09
CA VAL A 112 -0.67 0.77 1.72
C VAL A 112 -1.00 -0.46 2.55
N PHE A 113 -0.37 -1.60 2.23
CA PHE A 113 -0.60 -2.88 2.88
C PHE A 113 0.70 -3.48 3.41
N GLY A 114 0.77 -3.81 4.70
CA GLY A 114 1.87 -4.58 5.30
C GLY A 114 1.89 -6.03 4.80
N GLN A 115 0.81 -6.76 5.07
CA GLN A 115 0.60 -8.19 4.79
C GLN A 115 1.09 -9.14 5.89
N LEU A 116 2.10 -9.97 5.64
CA LEU A 116 2.52 -11.01 6.58
C LEU A 116 3.73 -10.52 7.36
N GLY A 117 3.62 -10.57 8.68
CA GLY A 117 4.67 -10.26 9.64
C GLY A 117 4.45 -8.87 10.24
N ASN A 118 5.43 -8.40 11.02
CA ASN A 118 5.21 -7.22 11.87
C ASN A 118 5.73 -5.98 11.15
N ASP A 119 4.82 -5.19 10.61
CA ASP A 119 5.09 -4.13 9.67
C ASP A 119 4.99 -2.75 10.30
N HIS A 120 5.62 -1.77 9.65
CA HIS A 120 5.42 -0.35 9.90
C HIS A 120 4.87 0.27 8.61
N VAL A 121 3.62 0.72 8.68
CA VAL A 121 2.88 1.20 7.52
C VAL A 121 2.48 2.65 7.75
N TYR A 122 2.79 3.50 6.78
CA TYR A 122 2.55 4.95 6.83
C TYR A 122 1.76 5.33 5.58
N GLY A 123 0.59 5.97 5.76
CA GLY A 123 -0.15 6.60 4.66
C GLY A 123 0.65 7.79 4.13
N GLY A 124 0.65 8.90 4.88
CA GLY A 124 1.47 10.06 4.57
C GLY A 124 0.64 11.34 4.51
N LEU A 125 0.65 12.00 3.36
CA LEU A 125 -0.19 13.17 3.11
C LEU A 125 -1.45 12.76 2.35
N GLU A 126 -2.51 13.54 2.55
CA GLU A 126 -3.82 13.30 1.92
C GLU A 126 -4.54 12.05 2.47
N GLU A 127 -5.78 11.82 2.02
CA GLU A 127 -6.59 10.70 2.51
C GLU A 127 -5.98 9.36 2.08
N ASP A 128 -5.81 8.42 3.00
CA ASP A 128 -5.17 7.13 2.73
C ASP A 128 -6.01 5.91 3.12
N TYR A 129 -5.63 4.77 2.56
CA TYR A 129 -6.05 3.45 3.01
C TYR A 129 -4.84 2.67 3.52
N VAL A 130 -4.78 2.46 4.84
CA VAL A 130 -3.68 1.79 5.54
C VAL A 130 -4.17 0.50 6.16
N ASN A 131 -3.48 -0.62 5.93
CA ASN A 131 -3.91 -1.92 6.45
C ASN A 131 -2.71 -2.82 6.81
N GLY A 132 -2.62 -3.20 8.09
CA GLY A 132 -1.55 -4.03 8.64
C GLY A 132 -1.58 -5.46 8.11
N LYS A 133 -2.70 -6.14 8.31
CA LYS A 133 -3.02 -7.53 7.96
C LYS A 133 -2.69 -8.56 9.05
N GLU A 134 -1.63 -9.36 8.91
CA GLU A 134 -1.32 -10.45 9.84
C GLU A 134 0.03 -10.16 10.47
N GLY A 135 0.04 -9.90 11.78
CA GLY A 135 1.24 -9.55 12.53
C GLY A 135 0.91 -8.49 13.57
N ASP A 136 1.83 -8.27 14.51
CA ASP A 136 1.68 -7.13 15.42
C ASP A 136 2.25 -5.89 14.70
N ASP A 137 1.37 -5.07 14.12
CA ASP A 137 1.73 -3.98 13.22
C ASP A 137 1.77 -2.60 13.90
N VAL A 138 2.46 -1.65 13.26
CA VAL A 138 2.41 -0.23 13.61
C VAL A 138 1.94 0.58 12.41
N LEU A 139 0.78 1.22 12.54
CA LEU A 139 0.07 1.88 11.44
C LEU A 139 -0.08 3.38 11.73
N TYR A 140 0.27 4.21 10.75
CA TYR A 140 0.10 5.66 10.78
C TYR A 140 -0.76 6.08 9.59
N GLY A 141 -1.87 6.77 9.85
CA GLY A 141 -2.70 7.40 8.82
C GLY A 141 -1.94 8.54 8.16
N GLY A 142 -1.76 9.63 8.91
CA GLY A 142 -1.01 10.79 8.46
C GLY A 142 -1.83 12.06 8.59
N GLU A 143 -1.76 12.91 7.58
CA GLU A 143 -2.58 14.12 7.52
C GLU A 143 -3.82 13.88 6.65
N GLU A 144 -4.94 14.50 7.01
CA GLU A 144 -6.27 14.33 6.38
C GLU A 144 -7.01 13.07 6.84
N SER A 145 -8.10 12.69 6.16
CA SER A 145 -9.05 11.70 6.70
C SER A 145 -8.77 10.29 6.20
N ASP A 146 -8.28 9.44 7.08
CA ASP A 146 -7.76 8.12 6.70
C ASP A 146 -8.70 6.95 7.03
N GLN A 147 -8.42 5.82 6.41
CA GLN A 147 -8.98 4.53 6.81
C GLN A 147 -7.86 3.58 7.21
N ILE A 148 -7.86 3.15 8.47
CA ILE A 148 -6.78 2.37 9.08
C ILE A 148 -7.35 1.07 9.64
N PHE A 149 -6.72 -0.06 9.32
CA PHE A 149 -7.17 -1.39 9.72
C PHE A 149 -6.01 -2.21 10.28
N GLY A 150 -6.08 -2.62 11.54
CA GLY A 150 -5.15 -3.58 12.15
C GLY A 150 -5.38 -5.00 11.62
N GLU A 151 -6.64 -5.44 11.71
CA GLU A 151 -7.18 -6.75 11.33
C GLU A 151 -7.06 -7.81 12.43
N LYS A 152 -5.95 -8.52 12.53
CA LYS A 152 -5.72 -9.54 13.56
C LYS A 152 -4.39 -9.28 14.23
N ASP A 153 -4.26 -9.81 15.44
CA ASP A 153 -3.07 -9.69 16.28
C ASP A 153 -2.98 -8.28 16.91
N ASN A 154 -1.92 -7.95 17.65
CA ASN A 154 -1.94 -6.76 18.52
C ASN A 154 -1.31 -5.57 17.81
N ASP A 155 -2.15 -4.62 17.40
CA ASP A 155 -1.72 -3.51 16.56
C ASP A 155 -1.56 -2.19 17.32
N GLY A 156 -0.63 -1.36 16.86
CA GLY A 156 -0.48 0.04 17.27
C GLY A 156 -0.89 0.98 16.15
N MET A 157 -2.01 1.67 16.29
CA MET A 157 -2.61 2.49 15.24
C MET A 157 -2.66 3.96 15.67
N TYR A 158 -2.27 4.85 14.76
CA TYR A 158 -2.24 6.30 14.97
C TYR A 158 -2.93 7.00 13.78
N GLY A 159 -4.05 7.68 14.02
CA GLY A 159 -4.75 8.49 13.01
C GLY A 159 -3.94 9.72 12.60
N GLU A 160 -3.26 10.32 13.58
CA GLU A 160 -2.55 11.60 13.46
C GLU A 160 -3.51 12.77 13.27
N GLY A 161 -3.62 13.40 12.10
CA GLY A 161 -4.47 14.59 11.95
C GLY A 161 -5.55 14.37 10.93
N GLY A 162 -6.82 14.40 11.31
CA GLY A 162 -7.82 13.91 10.35
C GLY A 162 -9.26 13.95 10.78
N ASN A 163 -10.07 13.12 10.13
CA ASN A 163 -11.30 12.59 10.70
C ASN A 163 -11.29 11.12 10.31
N ASP A 164 -10.66 10.31 11.15
CA ASP A 164 -10.19 9.01 10.74
C ASP A 164 -11.21 7.92 10.99
N ARG A 165 -11.09 6.82 10.25
CA ARG A 165 -11.83 5.58 10.52
C ARG A 165 -10.84 4.49 10.84
N MET A 166 -10.82 4.09 12.10
CA MET A 166 -9.86 3.15 12.64
C MET A 166 -10.57 1.89 13.14
N TYR A 167 -10.09 0.74 12.69
CA TYR A 167 -10.63 -0.58 13.04
C TYR A 167 -9.48 -1.46 13.54
N GLY A 168 -9.43 -1.73 14.85
CA GLY A 168 -8.42 -2.62 15.46
C GLY A 168 -8.58 -4.04 14.95
N GLY A 169 -9.77 -4.62 15.13
CA GLY A 169 -10.10 -5.94 14.61
C GLY A 169 -10.09 -6.97 15.73
N GLY A 170 -9.14 -7.88 15.76
CA GLY A 170 -9.02 -8.84 16.86
C GLY A 170 -7.60 -8.94 17.37
N GLY A 171 -7.41 -8.88 18.68
CA GLY A 171 -6.10 -8.70 19.29
C GLY A 171 -6.22 -7.72 20.45
N ALA A 172 -5.13 -7.40 21.16
CA ALA A 172 -5.17 -6.35 22.18
C ALA A 172 -4.55 -5.08 21.61
N ASP A 173 -5.38 -4.23 21.03
CA ASP A 173 -4.94 -3.13 20.18
C ASP A 173 -4.69 -1.84 20.97
N MET A 174 -3.84 -0.99 20.42
CA MET A 174 -3.60 0.37 20.86
C MET A 174 -3.98 1.31 19.73
N VAL A 175 -5.05 2.10 19.92
CA VAL A 175 -5.56 3.02 18.89
C VAL A 175 -5.55 4.45 19.43
N ASP A 176 -4.89 5.36 18.73
CA ASP A 176 -4.89 6.81 19.00
C ASP A 176 -5.43 7.57 17.77
N GLY A 177 -6.61 8.17 17.89
CA GLY A 177 -7.24 8.95 16.82
C GLY A 177 -6.53 10.28 16.54
N GLY A 178 -5.95 10.91 17.56
CA GLY A 178 -5.36 12.25 17.41
C GLY A 178 -6.40 13.38 17.33
N PRO A 179 -6.06 14.55 16.76
CA PRO A 179 -7.04 15.58 16.45
C PRO A 179 -7.94 15.21 15.26
N GLY A 180 -9.25 15.37 15.44
CA GLY A 180 -10.22 15.04 14.40
C GLY A 180 -11.59 14.76 14.97
N ASN A 181 -12.57 14.44 14.12
CA ASN A 181 -13.79 13.78 14.60
C ASN A 181 -13.70 12.32 14.16
N ASP A 182 -13.15 11.49 15.03
CA ASP A 182 -12.68 10.18 14.63
C ASP A 182 -13.74 9.10 14.91
N TYR A 183 -13.72 8.06 14.10
CA TYR A 183 -14.46 6.82 14.34
C TYR A 183 -13.47 5.72 14.70
N ILE A 184 -13.57 5.19 15.92
CA ILE A 184 -12.70 4.13 16.43
C ILE A 184 -13.54 2.92 16.79
N GLU A 185 -13.14 1.75 16.32
CA GLU A 185 -13.67 0.44 16.70
C GLU A 185 -12.52 -0.47 17.13
N GLY A 186 -12.46 -0.82 18.43
CA GLY A 186 -11.43 -1.72 18.99
C GLY A 186 -11.60 -3.15 18.46
N GLY A 187 -12.71 -3.79 18.84
CA GLY A 187 -13.12 -5.08 18.28
C GLY A 187 -13.04 -6.22 19.30
N GLU A 188 -12.39 -7.34 18.95
CA GLU A 188 -12.18 -8.45 19.87
C GLU A 188 -10.87 -8.27 20.63
N GLY A 189 -10.88 -7.87 21.89
CA GLY A 189 -9.61 -7.48 22.49
C GLY A 189 -9.72 -6.88 23.86
N ASN A 190 -8.60 -6.79 24.58
CA ASN A 190 -8.55 -5.82 25.68
C ASN A 190 -7.84 -4.59 25.14
N ASP A 191 -8.62 -3.69 24.54
CA ASP A 191 -8.09 -2.62 23.72
C ASP A 191 -7.80 -1.38 24.54
N ARG A 192 -6.92 -0.52 24.01
CA ARG A 192 -6.67 0.82 24.55
C ARG A 192 -6.97 1.84 23.47
N LEU A 193 -8.09 2.53 23.65
CA LEU A 193 -8.64 3.45 22.67
C LEU A 193 -8.56 4.89 23.19
N TYR A 194 -7.79 5.70 22.48
CA TYR A 194 -7.63 7.13 22.73
C TYR A 194 -8.24 7.87 21.56
N ALA A 195 -9.38 8.53 21.77
CA ALA A 195 -10.05 9.24 20.68
C ALA A 195 -9.35 10.55 20.31
N GLY A 196 -8.63 11.16 21.26
CA GLY A 196 -7.95 12.41 21.03
C GLY A 196 -8.88 13.61 21.19
N THR A 197 -8.81 14.61 20.31
CA THR A 197 -9.61 15.84 20.44
C THR A 197 -10.56 16.04 19.27
N GLY A 198 -11.80 16.41 19.57
CA GLY A 198 -12.86 16.67 18.60
C GLY A 198 -14.08 15.83 18.93
N ALA A 199 -15.08 15.74 18.06
CA ALA A 199 -16.33 15.05 18.38
C ALA A 199 -16.29 13.59 17.90
N ASP A 200 -15.80 12.71 18.78
CA ASP A 200 -15.45 11.34 18.37
C ASP A 200 -16.58 10.33 18.58
N THR A 201 -16.50 9.21 17.86
CA THR A 201 -17.31 8.03 18.10
C THR A 201 -16.41 6.83 18.36
N VAL A 202 -16.50 6.25 19.55
CA VAL A 202 -15.68 5.10 19.97
C VAL A 202 -16.57 3.91 20.27
N ASN A 203 -16.21 2.74 19.75
CA ASN A 203 -16.75 1.45 20.11
C ASN A 203 -15.63 0.57 20.67
N GLY A 204 -15.69 0.22 21.95
CA GLY A 204 -14.72 -0.68 22.61
C GLY A 204 -14.69 -2.03 21.92
N GLY A 205 -15.87 -2.65 21.83
CA GLY A 205 -16.01 -3.97 21.25
C GLY A 205 -16.28 -4.97 22.35
N SER A 206 -15.50 -6.04 22.44
CA SER A 206 -15.73 -7.11 23.40
C SER A 206 -14.50 -7.39 24.24
N GLN A 207 -14.73 -7.80 25.48
CA GLN A 207 -13.74 -7.94 26.57
C GLN A 207 -13.47 -6.61 27.26
N ASP A 208 -12.37 -6.48 28.00
CA ASP A 208 -12.20 -5.42 28.98
C ASP A 208 -11.35 -4.28 28.38
N ASP A 209 -12.02 -3.21 27.93
CA ASP A 209 -11.36 -2.12 27.21
C ASP A 209 -10.98 -0.93 28.11
N TYR A 210 -9.96 -0.19 27.69
CA TYR A 210 -9.65 1.14 28.22
C TYR A 210 -9.98 2.20 27.18
N ILE A 211 -10.86 3.14 27.51
CA ILE A 211 -11.31 4.19 26.59
C ILE A 211 -11.06 5.59 27.18
N SER A 212 -10.48 6.49 26.39
CA SER A 212 -10.22 7.89 26.76
C SER A 212 -10.50 8.83 25.59
N THR A 213 -11.46 9.74 25.72
CA THR A 213 -11.95 10.59 24.60
C THR A 213 -11.49 12.05 24.62
N MET A 214 -10.61 12.43 25.55
CA MET A 214 -10.20 13.83 25.83
C MET A 214 -11.30 14.91 25.61
N ASP A 215 -11.00 15.97 24.86
CA ASP A 215 -11.82 17.19 24.70
C ASP A 215 -12.77 17.02 23.50
N GLY A 216 -14.09 17.06 23.70
CA GLY A 216 -15.03 16.73 22.62
C GLY A 216 -16.47 16.47 23.03
N ASP A 217 -17.37 16.46 22.04
CA ASP A 217 -18.77 16.01 22.17
C ASP A 217 -18.86 14.52 21.75
N ASP A 218 -18.27 13.63 22.54
CA ASP A 218 -18.04 12.25 22.08
C ASP A 218 -19.22 11.31 22.32
N ILE A 219 -19.21 10.20 21.59
CA ILE A 219 -20.12 9.08 21.75
C ILE A 219 -19.31 7.83 21.99
N VAL A 220 -19.53 7.16 23.12
CA VAL A 220 -18.83 5.93 23.49
C VAL A 220 -19.81 4.78 23.65
N TYR A 221 -19.55 3.70 22.93
CA TYR A 221 -20.16 2.39 23.10
C TYR A 221 -19.12 1.47 23.72
N CYS A 222 -19.30 1.07 24.97
CA CYS A 222 -18.31 0.20 25.62
C CYS A 222 -18.38 -1.23 25.05
N GLY A 223 -19.58 -1.80 24.97
CA GLY A 223 -19.77 -3.18 24.52
C GLY A 223 -19.75 -4.17 25.68
N PRO A 224 -19.72 -5.49 25.43
CA PRO A 224 -19.66 -6.49 26.49
C PRO A 224 -18.28 -6.60 27.13
N GLY A 225 -18.22 -6.43 28.45
CA GLY A 225 -16.99 -6.60 29.23
C GLY A 225 -16.96 -5.73 30.47
N TYR A 226 -15.80 -5.65 31.11
CA TYR A 226 -15.52 -4.75 32.23
C TYR A 226 -14.64 -3.58 31.81
N ASP A 227 -15.26 -2.63 31.11
CA ASP A 227 -14.55 -1.50 30.53
C ASP A 227 -14.18 -0.43 31.55
N THR A 228 -13.06 0.24 31.30
CA THR A 228 -12.61 1.43 32.03
C THR A 228 -12.64 2.63 31.10
N VAL A 229 -13.51 3.60 31.41
CA VAL A 229 -13.62 4.82 30.64
C VAL A 229 -13.12 6.01 31.43
N ASN A 230 -12.00 6.59 30.99
CA ASN A 230 -11.42 7.79 31.57
C ASN A 230 -12.09 9.03 30.97
N LYS A 231 -12.65 9.87 31.85
CA LYS A 231 -13.45 11.03 31.47
C LYS A 231 -12.64 12.29 31.69
N LYS A 232 -12.55 13.15 30.68
CA LYS A 232 -11.96 14.49 30.85
C LYS A 232 -13.01 15.60 30.84
N TYR A 233 -14.14 15.48 30.12
CA TYR A 233 -15.20 16.52 30.07
C TYR A 233 -16.64 15.96 30.09
N SER A 234 -17.61 16.87 30.26
CA SER A 234 -18.97 16.56 30.72
C SER A 234 -19.97 16.14 29.64
N ASP A 235 -19.64 16.31 28.35
CA ASP A 235 -20.64 16.28 27.27
C ASP A 235 -20.65 14.97 26.47
N THR A 236 -19.72 14.05 26.79
CA THR A 236 -19.64 12.69 26.25
C THR A 236 -20.86 11.84 26.63
N LYS A 237 -21.43 11.14 25.65
CA LYS A 237 -22.53 10.18 25.83
C LYS A 237 -22.00 8.76 25.90
N TYR A 238 -22.44 7.99 26.90
CA TYR A 238 -22.01 6.61 27.13
C TYR A 238 -23.17 5.62 26.96
N TYR A 239 -22.90 4.52 26.27
CA TYR A 239 -23.84 3.44 26.02
C TYR A 239 -23.19 2.09 26.36
N SER A 240 -23.95 1.20 27.00
CA SER A 240 -23.55 -0.18 27.33
C SER A 240 -22.32 -0.33 28.24
N CYS A 241 -21.95 0.68 29.03
CA CYS A 241 -20.81 0.60 29.95
C CYS A 241 -21.27 0.04 31.31
N GLU A 242 -20.89 -1.21 31.64
CA GLU A 242 -21.38 -1.89 32.86
C GLU A 242 -20.75 -1.35 34.15
N LYS A 243 -19.57 -0.73 34.10
CA LYS A 243 -18.93 -0.01 35.23
C LYS A 243 -18.08 1.16 34.75
N PHE A 244 -18.14 2.28 35.46
CA PHE A 244 -17.15 3.35 35.35
C PHE A 244 -16.06 3.06 36.38
N GLY A 245 -14.80 2.94 35.96
CA GLY A 245 -13.68 3.02 36.90
C GLY A 245 -13.72 4.39 37.56
N ASP A 246 -13.94 4.44 38.88
CA ASP A 246 -13.74 5.68 39.64
C ASP A 246 -12.24 6.08 39.52
N PRO A 247 -11.93 7.38 39.37
CA PRO A 247 -10.57 7.88 39.19
C PRO A 247 -9.63 7.58 40.35
#